data_AF-A0A964MF28-F1
#
_entry.id   AF-A0A964MF28-F1
#
_cell.length_a   1.000
_cell.length_b   1.000
_cell.length_c   1.000
_cell.angle_alpha   90.00
_cell.angle_beta   90.00
_cell.angle_gamma   90.00
#
_symmetry.space_group_name_H-M   'P 1'
#
loop_
_entity.id
_entity.type
_entity.pdbx_description
1 polymer ?
#
loop_
_entity_poly.entity_id
_entity_poly.type
_entity_poly.pdbx_seq_one_letter_code
_entity_poly.pdbx_strand_id
1 'polypeptide(L)' 'MDELAAYLRKASEQGARSAFIDITGRPYHDVSRIEGLDGLPYVCLRVPTGGGKTLMASHALGIVAKEYQQAD' A
#
# COMPACT_ATOMS: atom_id res chain seq x y z
N MET A 1 9.47 -3.44 6.28
CA MET A 1 8.03 -3.62 5.96
C MET A 1 7.15 -2.79 6.90
N ASP A 2 7.71 -2.14 7.91
CA ASP A 2 6.95 -1.35 8.88
C ASP A 2 6.33 -0.10 8.25
N GLU A 3 7.00 0.56 7.29
CA GLU A 3 6.39 1.69 6.59
C GLU A 3 5.18 1.28 5.76
N LEU A 4 5.20 0.06 5.18
CA LEU A 4 4.03 -0.49 4.48
C LEU A 4 2.87 -0.70 5.45
N ALA A 5 3.13 -1.25 6.64
CA ALA A 5 2.12 -1.45 7.67
C ALA A 5 1.53 -0.10 8.15
N ALA A 6 2.39 0.88 8.44
CA ALA A 6 1.97 2.22 8.85
C ALA A 6 1.13 2.91 7.75
N TYR A 7 1.54 2.77 6.49
CA TYR A 7 0.80 3.29 5.35
C TYR A 7 -0.59 2.68 5.24
N LEU A 8 -0.69 1.35 5.29
CA LEU A 8 -1.95 0.63 5.17
C LEU A 8 -2.90 0.98 6.30
N ARG A 9 -2.43 1.00 7.54
CA ARG A 9 -3.21 1.43 8.70
C ARG A 9 -3.77 2.85 8.52
N LYS A 10 -2.90 3.80 8.22
CA LYS A 10 -3.31 5.20 8.03
C LYS A 10 -4.22 5.37 6.81
N ALA A 11 -4.02 4.58 5.76
CA ALA A 11 -4.88 4.58 4.59
C ALA A 11 -6.30 4.09 4.90
N SER A 12 -6.47 3.18 5.86
CA SER A 12 -7.80 2.75 6.33
C SER A 12 -8.54 3.85 7.10
N GLU A 13 -7.82 4.76 7.76
CA GLU A 13 -8.38 5.82 8.61
C GLU A 13 -8.73 7.09 7.82
N GLN A 14 -7.86 7.51 6.89
CA GLN A 14 -7.95 8.82 6.22
C GLN A 14 -7.78 8.76 4.69
N GLY A 15 -7.76 7.55 4.11
CA GLY A 15 -7.63 7.32 2.67
C GLY A 15 -6.18 7.28 2.18
N ALA A 16 -5.97 6.54 1.08
CA ALA A 16 -4.65 6.19 0.54
C ALA A 16 -3.78 7.39 0.15
N ARG A 17 -4.35 8.40 -0.52
CA ARG A 17 -3.62 9.60 -0.96
C ARG A 17 -3.04 10.37 0.23
N SER A 18 -3.88 10.66 1.22
CA SER A 18 -3.50 11.44 2.40
C SER A 18 -2.42 10.69 3.18
N ALA A 19 -2.66 9.40 3.46
CA ALA A 19 -1.71 8.55 4.16
C ALA A 19 -0.33 8.48 3.48
N PHE A 20 -0.29 8.35 2.15
CA PHE A 20 0.96 8.29 1.41
C PHE A 20 1.76 9.60 1.49
N ILE A 21 1.10 10.74 1.27
CA ILE A 21 1.74 12.06 1.31
C ILE A 21 2.29 12.32 2.71
N ASP A 22 1.52 12.00 3.76
CA ASP A 22 1.94 12.23 5.14
C ASP A 22 3.17 11.41 5.53
N ILE A 23 3.25 10.14 5.10
CA ILE A 23 4.35 9.23 5.47
C ILE A 23 5.60 9.50 4.62
N THR A 24 5.41 9.80 3.33
CA THR A 24 6.53 9.83 2.38
C THR A 24 6.98 11.25 1.99
N GLY A 25 6.10 12.25 2.17
CA GLY A 25 6.28 13.60 1.64
C GLY A 25 6.24 13.68 0.10
N ARG A 26 5.83 12.61 -0.59
CA ARG A 26 5.87 12.51 -2.06
C ARG A 26 4.47 12.57 -2.66
N PRO A 27 4.33 13.00 -3.93
CA PRO A 27 3.05 12.95 -4.63
C PRO A 27 2.52 11.51 -4.71
N TYR A 28 1.24 11.34 -4.38
CA TYR A 28 0.54 10.07 -4.56
C TYR A 28 0.10 9.89 -6.02
N HIS A 29 0.43 8.74 -6.59
CA HIS A 29 -0.04 8.33 -7.91
C HIS A 29 -1.22 7.40 -7.76
N ASP A 30 -2.40 7.89 -8.13
CA ASP A 30 -3.64 7.15 -7.99
C ASP A 30 -3.88 6.17 -9.14
N VAL A 31 -4.61 5.09 -8.87
CA VAL A 31 -4.91 4.01 -9.83
C VAL A 31 -6.36 4.01 -10.31
N SER A 32 -7.13 5.08 -10.08
CA SER A 32 -8.53 5.25 -10.55
C SER A 32 -8.75 5.12 -12.06
N ARG A 33 -7.68 5.19 -12.87
CA ARG A 33 -7.78 4.92 -14.30
C ARG A 33 -7.99 3.44 -14.62
N ILE A 34 -7.83 2.57 -13.64
CA ILE A 34 -8.04 1.12 -13.75
C ILE A 34 -9.39 0.81 -13.10
N GLU A 35 -10.33 0.35 -13.92
CA GLU A 35 -11.67 -0.02 -13.47
C GLU A 35 -11.60 -1.02 -12.31
N GLY A 36 -12.36 -0.73 -11.24
CA GLY A 36 -12.43 -1.57 -10.04
C GLY A 36 -11.31 -1.36 -9.02
N LEU A 37 -10.36 -0.44 -9.27
CA LEU A 37 -9.30 -0.10 -8.29
C LEU A 37 -9.47 1.28 -7.65
N ASP A 38 -10.62 1.93 -7.86
CA ASP A 38 -10.92 3.23 -7.25
C ASP A 38 -10.85 3.17 -5.73
N GLY A 39 -10.09 4.09 -5.13
CA GLY A 39 -9.94 4.19 -3.68
C GLY A 39 -9.02 3.15 -3.04
N LEU A 40 -8.52 2.16 -3.78
CA LEU A 40 -7.59 1.16 -3.22
C LEU A 40 -6.21 1.77 -2.93
N PRO A 41 -5.57 1.41 -1.80
CA PRO A 41 -4.20 1.81 -1.52
C PRO A 41 -3.23 1.25 -2.55
N TYR A 42 -2.39 2.12 -3.10
CA TYR A 42 -1.40 1.75 -4.11
C TYR A 42 0.00 2.26 -3.73
N VAL A 43 0.99 1.37 -3.76
CA VAL A 43 2.40 1.71 -3.58
C VAL A 43 3.28 0.82 -4.45
N CYS A 44 4.39 1.37 -4.93
CA CYS A 44 5.39 0.64 -5.69
C CYS A 44 6.66 0.44 -4.85
N LEU A 45 7.02 -0.81 -4.58
CA LEU A 45 8.28 -1.19 -3.94
C LEU A 45 9.28 -1.61 -5.02
N ARG A 46 10.38 -0.85 -5.18
CA ARG A 46 11.41 -1.15 -6.17
C ARG A 46 12.41 -2.15 -5.59
N VAL A 47 12.50 -3.32 -6.22
CA VAL A 47 13.37 -4.42 -5.79
C VAL A 47 14.10 -4.98 -7.01
N PRO A 48 15.42 -5.19 -6.95
CA PRO A 48 16.19 -5.70 -8.08
C PRO A 48 15.79 -7.12 -8.50
N THR A 49 16.22 -7.53 -9.69
CA THR A 49 16.15 -8.94 -10.12
C THR A 49 16.96 -9.81 -9.16
N GLY A 50 16.45 -10.99 -8.80
CA GLY A 50 17.03 -11.83 -7.76
C GLY A 50 16.79 -11.36 -6.31
N GLY A 51 16.31 -10.12 -6.10
CA GLY A 51 16.10 -9.54 -4.76
C GLY A 51 14.89 -10.06 -3.97
N GLY A 52 14.35 -11.23 -4.31
CA GLY A 52 13.29 -11.86 -3.52
C GLY A 52 11.90 -11.20 -3.60
N LYS A 53 11.55 -10.55 -4.72
CA LYS A 53 10.23 -9.91 -4.94
C LYS A 53 9.04 -10.79 -4.54
N THR A 54 9.08 -12.06 -4.92
CA THR A 54 8.00 -13.01 -4.60
C THR A 54 7.88 -13.24 -3.10
N LEU A 55 9.00 -13.46 -2.40
CA LEU A 55 9.00 -13.65 -0.95
C LEU A 55 8.50 -12.38 -0.23
N MET A 56 8.95 -11.21 -0.67
CA MET A 56 8.48 -9.93 -0.15
C MET A 56 6.98 -9.77 -0.35
N ALA A 57 6.45 -10.09 -1.53
CA ALA A 57 5.02 -10.03 -1.83
C ALA A 57 4.21 -10.97 -0.93
N SER A 58 4.67 -12.22 -0.73
CA SER A 58 4.03 -13.16 0.18
C SER A 58 3.95 -12.61 1.62
N HIS A 59 5.00 -11.93 2.08
CA HIS A 59 4.99 -11.34 3.41
C HIS A 59 4.08 -10.09 3.50
N ALA A 60 4.01 -9.30 2.42
CA ALA A 60 3.14 -8.13 2.33
C ALA A 60 1.66 -8.48 2.47
N LEU A 61 1.21 -9.64 1.96
CA LEU A 61 -0.19 -10.07 2.05
C LEU A 61 -0.69 -10.16 3.50
N GLY A 62 0.13 -10.71 4.40
CA GLY A 62 -0.24 -10.81 5.82
C GLY A 62 -0.34 -9.44 6.50
N ILE A 63 0.46 -8.46 6.05
CA ILE A 63 0.39 -7.08 6.53
C ILE A 63 -0.87 -6.40 6.02
N VAL A 64 -1.18 -6.52 4.73
CA VAL A 64 -2.42 -5.98 4.13
C VAL A 64 -3.65 -6.53 4.85
N ALA A 65 -3.72 -7.85 5.04
CA ALA A 65 -4.84 -8.50 5.72
C ALA A 65 -5.03 -8.07 7.18
N LYS A 66 -3.97 -7.56 7.83
CA LYS A 66 -4.01 -7.10 9.22
C LYS A 66 -4.28 -5.61 9.35
N GLU A 67 -3.64 -4.80 8.51
CA GLU A 67 -3.56 -3.35 8.65
C GLU A 67 -4.58 -2.61 7.77
N TYR A 68 -5.05 -3.25 6.70
CA TYR A 68 -6.05 -2.68 5.77
C TYR A 68 -7.22 -3.66 5.61
N GLN A 69 -7.89 -3.98 6.72
CA GLN A 69 -9.17 -4.67 6.69
C GLN A 69 -10.25 -3.68 6.28
N GLN A 70 -10.84 -3.90 5.11
CA GLN A 70 -12.16 -3.35 4.83
C GLN A 70 -13.17 -4.24 5.55
N ALA A 71 -13.79 -3.72 6.61
CA ALA A 71 -14.95 -4.36 7.19
C ALA A 71 -16.14 -4.09 6.28
N ASP A 72 -16.55 -5.11 5.53
CA ASP A 72 -17.88 -5.26 4.93
C ASP A 72 -18.45 -6.62 5.36
#